data_AF-A0A7S0EUZ2-F1
#
_entry.id   AF-A0A7S0EUZ2-F1
#
_cell.length_a   1.000
_cell.length_b   1.000
_cell.length_c   1.000
_cell.angle_alpha   90.00
_cell.angle_beta   90.00
_cell.angle_gamma   90.00
#
_symmetry.space_group_name_H-M   'P 1'
#
loop_
_entity.id
_entity.type
_entity.pdbx_description
1 polymer ?
#
loop_
_entity_poly.entity_id
_entity_poly.type
_entity_poly.pdbx_seq_one_letter_code
_entity_poly.pdbx_strand_id
1 'polypeptide(L)'
;GSFTNLTALHLDRNLLTFLPSSMGNLTKLVTLTLDGNELKDPPSEILMLAEQNTQEIVVYLEKIRQAERTNALNLDGYLLRSVPYSVFLLTDLTSLSLVENHITEIPPLLATLTN
;
A
#
# COMPACT_ATOMS: atom_id res chain seq x y z
N GLY A 1 10.64 -16.08 -7.40
CA GLY A 1 11.96 -16.00 -6.76
C GLY A 1 11.87 -14.99 -5.66
N SER A 2 12.39 -15.30 -4.47
CA SER A 2 12.29 -14.39 -3.33
C SER A 2 13.51 -13.46 -3.32
N PHE A 3 13.34 -12.22 -3.79
CA PHE A 3 14.39 -11.19 -3.75
C PHE A 3 14.57 -10.61 -2.34
N THR A 4 14.51 -11.42 -1.29
CA THR A 4 14.60 -10.99 0.12
C THR A 4 15.94 -10.36 0.51
N ASN A 5 16.95 -10.49 -0.35
CA ASN A 5 18.25 -9.84 -0.19
C ASN A 5 18.39 -8.54 -0.98
N LEU A 6 17.37 -8.11 -1.70
CA LEU A 6 17.41 -6.87 -2.47
C LEU A 6 17.46 -5.67 -1.52
N THR A 7 18.48 -4.84 -1.67
CA THR A 7 18.70 -3.64 -0.86
C THR A 7 18.38 -2.35 -1.62
N ALA A 8 18.41 -2.37 -2.95
CA ALA A 8 18.07 -1.22 -3.78
C ALA A 8 17.20 -1.67 -4.96
N LEU A 9 16.16 -0.89 -5.24
CA LEU A 9 15.24 -1.10 -6.36
C LEU A 9 14.91 0.26 -6.99
N HIS A 10 15.19 0.38 -8.29
CA HIS A 10 14.94 1.61 -9.05
C HIS A 10 13.82 1.37 -10.06
N LEU A 11 12.72 2.10 -9.91
CA LEU A 11 11.53 2.00 -10.75
C LEU A 11 11.11 3.35 -11.33
N ASP A 12 11.98 4.36 -11.27
CA ASP A 12 11.69 5.69 -11.79
C ASP A 12 11.34 5.67 -13.28
N ARG A 13 10.49 6.62 -13.69
CA ARG A 13 10.11 6.91 -15.08
C ARG A 13 9.49 5.71 -15.79
N ASN A 14 8.63 5.00 -15.08
CA ASN A 14 7.79 3.96 -15.64
C ASN A 14 6.31 4.42 -15.64
N LEU A 15 5.42 3.56 -16.11
CA LEU A 15 3.97 3.82 -16.13
C LEU A 15 3.27 2.96 -15.08
N LEU A 16 3.91 2.75 -13.94
CA LEU A 16 3.33 1.94 -12.86
C LEU A 16 2.14 2.70 -12.27
N THR A 17 1.00 2.01 -12.20
CA THR A 17 -0.21 2.49 -11.54
C THR A 17 -0.40 1.88 -10.15
N PHE A 18 0.26 0.75 -9.88
CA PHE A 18 0.23 0.07 -8.60
C PHE A 18 1.56 -0.63 -8.30
N LEU A 19 1.86 -0.81 -7.01
CA LEU A 19 2.91 -1.71 -6.55
C LEU A 19 2.31 -3.03 -6.04
N PRO A 20 2.87 -4.20 -6.40
CA PRO A 20 2.34 -5.47 -5.95
C PRO A 20 2.61 -5.70 -4.46
N SER A 21 1.62 -6.24 -3.73
CA SER A 21 1.70 -6.58 -2.30
C SER A 21 2.89 -7.51 -1.96
N SER A 22 3.33 -8.32 -2.93
CA SER A 22 4.52 -9.18 -2.80
C SER A 22 5.81 -8.40 -2.49
N MET A 23 5.89 -7.11 -2.83
CA MET A 23 7.03 -6.25 -2.47
C MET A 23 7.15 -6.00 -0.97
N GLY A 24 6.10 -6.25 -0.19
CA GLY A 24 6.20 -6.29 1.27
C GLY A 24 7.13 -7.37 1.81
N ASN A 25 7.65 -8.29 0.97
CA ASN A 25 8.68 -9.27 1.37
C ASN A 25 10.11 -8.70 1.29
N LEU A 26 10.30 -7.50 0.73
CA LEU A 26 11.61 -6.88 0.54
C LEU A 26 12.08 -6.18 1.82
N THR A 27 12.13 -6.92 2.93
CA THR A 27 12.44 -6.39 4.28
C THR A 27 13.86 -5.80 4.40
N LYS A 28 14.75 -6.12 3.46
CA LYS A 28 16.11 -5.55 3.40
C LYS A 28 16.23 -4.34 2.46
N LEU A 29 15.14 -3.88 1.87
CA LEU A 29 15.16 -2.77 0.93
C LEU A 29 15.46 -1.46 1.66
N VAL A 30 16.54 -0.80 1.28
CA VAL A 30 16.98 0.49 1.85
C VAL A 30 16.73 1.62 0.85
N THR A 31 16.74 1.32 -0.44
CA THR A 31 16.53 2.31 -1.50
C THR A 31 15.42 1.86 -2.42
N LEU A 32 14.38 2.69 -2.53
CA LEU A 32 13.31 2.55 -3.51
C LEU A 32 13.08 3.90 -4.18
N THR A 33 13.13 3.94 -5.50
CA THR A 33 12.87 5.15 -6.29
C THR A 33 11.70 4.90 -7.24
N LEU A 34 10.70 5.78 -7.21
CA LEU A 34 9.40 5.63 -7.88
C LEU A 34 9.02 6.88 -8.69
N ASP A 35 9.93 7.84 -8.85
CA ASP A 35 9.64 9.15 -9.44
C ASP A 35 9.20 9.01 -10.88
N GLY A 36 8.20 9.79 -11.30
CA GLY A 36 7.70 9.74 -12.67
C GLY A 36 6.93 8.46 -13.01
N ASN A 37 6.23 7.88 -12.03
CA ASN A 37 5.15 6.91 -12.23
C ASN A 37 3.78 7.56 -12.03
N GLU A 38 2.70 6.84 -12.38
CA GLU A 38 1.32 7.27 -12.21
C GLU A 38 0.61 6.45 -11.11
N LEU A 39 1.30 6.27 -9.97
CA LEU A 39 0.83 5.42 -8.89
C LEU A 39 -0.49 5.95 -8.31
N LYS A 40 -1.50 5.08 -8.34
CA LYS A 40 -2.78 5.25 -7.63
C LYS A 40 -2.78 4.53 -6.29
N ASP A 41 -1.93 3.51 -6.17
CA ASP A 41 -1.70 2.75 -4.95
C ASP A 41 -0.22 2.33 -4.92
N PRO A 42 0.54 2.56 -3.83
CA PRO A 42 0.15 3.17 -2.57
C PRO A 42 -0.30 4.64 -2.71
N PRO A 43 -1.12 5.15 -1.79
CA PRO A 43 -1.57 6.54 -1.83
C PRO A 43 -0.39 7.50 -1.59
N SER A 44 -0.55 8.75 -2.01
CA SER A 44 0.48 9.80 -1.93
C SER A 44 1.09 9.96 -0.54
N GLU A 45 0.29 9.77 0.51
CA GLU A 45 0.72 9.85 1.90
C GLU A 45 1.76 8.77 2.23
N ILE A 46 1.56 7.53 1.73
CA ILE A 46 2.53 6.45 1.90
C ILE A 46 3.79 6.70 1.06
N LEU A 47 3.64 7.26 -0.15
CA LEU A 47 4.79 7.63 -0.98
C LEU A 47 5.63 8.72 -0.32
N MET A 48 5.00 9.73 0.27
CA MET A 48 5.68 10.79 1.01
C MET A 48 6.40 10.25 2.26
N LEU A 49 5.81 9.27 2.96
CA LEU A 49 6.50 8.56 4.04
C LEU A 49 7.71 7.76 3.51
N ALA A 50 7.59 7.16 2.32
CA ALA A 50 8.66 6.41 1.68
C ALA A 50 9.88 7.26 1.30
N GLU A 51 9.66 8.55 0.97
CA GLU A 51 10.74 9.52 0.72
C GLU A 51 11.60 9.76 1.96
N GLN A 52 11.01 9.67 3.15
CA GLN A 52 11.74 9.76 4.42
C GLN A 52 12.35 8.43 4.84
N ASN A 53 11.62 7.33 4.59
CA ASN A 53 12.03 5.99 4.96
C ASN A 53 11.35 4.94 4.06
N THR A 54 12.13 4.27 3.19
CA THR A 54 11.66 3.20 2.30
C THR A 54 10.94 2.06 3.04
N GLN A 55 11.16 1.88 4.35
CA GLN A 55 10.46 0.84 5.10
C GLN A 55 8.96 1.11 5.25
N GLU A 56 8.50 2.36 5.22
CA GLU A 56 7.07 2.68 5.40
C GLU A 56 6.20 2.08 4.30
N ILE A 57 6.65 2.19 3.05
CA ILE A 57 5.96 1.57 1.90
C ILE A 57 6.09 0.05 1.89
N VAL A 58 7.20 -0.52 2.37
CA VAL A 58 7.34 -1.98 2.53
C VAL A 58 6.36 -2.51 3.57
N VAL A 59 6.24 -1.83 4.72
CA VAL A 59 5.28 -2.17 5.79
C VAL A 59 3.84 -2.06 5.30
N TYR A 60 3.53 -1.00 4.55
CA TYR A 60 2.22 -0.86 3.90
C TYR A 60 1.89 -2.05 2.99
N LEU A 61 2.79 -2.40 2.06
CA LEU A 61 2.58 -3.52 1.14
C LEU A 61 2.52 -4.87 1.86
N GLU A 62 3.26 -5.02 2.96
CA GLU A 62 3.17 -6.19 3.85
C GLU A 62 1.79 -6.29 4.51
N LYS A 63 1.23 -5.19 5.01
CA LYS A 63 -0.12 -5.16 5.59
C LYS A 63 -1.18 -5.58 4.55
N ILE A 64 -1.08 -5.08 3.31
CA ILE A 64 -1.98 -5.49 2.22
C ILE A 64 -1.84 -7.00 1.95
N ARG A 65 -0.60 -7.48 1.79
CA ARG A 65 -0.31 -8.91 1.57
C ARG A 65 -0.82 -9.80 2.71
N GLN A 66 -0.74 -9.33 3.95
CA GLN A 66 -1.25 -10.07 5.10
C GLN A 66 -2.78 -10.13 5.07
N ALA A 67 -3.43 -9.02 4.73
CA ALA A 67 -4.88 -8.95 4.63
C ALA A 67 -5.47 -9.90 3.58
N GLU A 68 -4.75 -10.20 2.49
CA GLU A 68 -5.11 -11.25 1.51
C GLU A 68 -5.27 -12.65 2.14
N ARG A 69 -4.73 -12.88 3.34
CA ARG A 69 -4.81 -14.17 4.06
C ARG A 69 -5.63 -14.11 5.32
N THR A 70 -5.63 -12.97 6.00
CA THR A 70 -6.30 -12.79 7.30
C THR A 70 -7.68 -12.19 7.18
N ASN A 71 -8.05 -11.67 6.00
CA ASN A 71 -9.28 -10.94 5.76
C ASN A 71 -9.48 -9.76 6.72
N ALA A 72 -8.38 -9.25 7.29
CA ALA A 72 -8.37 -8.17 8.24
C ALA A 72 -7.21 -7.23 7.92
N LEU A 73 -7.51 -5.94 7.76
CA LEU A 73 -6.56 -4.90 7.40
C LEU A 73 -6.63 -3.75 8.40
N ASN A 74 -5.47 -3.38 8.94
CA ASN A 74 -5.31 -2.19 9.77
C ASN A 74 -4.35 -1.20 9.09
N LEU A 75 -4.90 -0.04 8.72
CA LEU A 75 -4.19 1.10 8.17
C LEU A 75 -4.39 2.35 9.06
N ASP A 76 -4.39 2.17 10.37
CA ASP A 76 -4.54 3.27 11.31
C ASP A 76 -3.30 4.20 11.26
N GLY A 77 -3.51 5.50 11.45
CA GLY A 77 -2.42 6.46 11.66
C GLY A 77 -1.58 6.81 10.42
N TYR A 78 -1.98 6.38 9.21
CA TYR A 78 -1.25 6.69 7.97
C TYR A 78 -1.58 8.07 7.36
N LEU A 79 -2.34 8.90 8.09
CA LEU A 79 -2.77 10.24 7.68
C LEU A 79 -3.54 10.24 6.35
N LEU A 80 -4.11 9.10 5.96
CA LEU A 80 -4.74 8.87 4.67
C LEU A 80 -5.91 9.84 4.47
N ARG A 81 -5.98 10.47 3.30
CA ARG A 81 -7.10 11.34 2.93
C ARG A 81 -8.24 10.63 2.21
N SER A 82 -7.95 9.45 1.66
CA SER A 82 -8.88 8.57 0.97
C SER A 82 -8.58 7.11 1.31
N VAL A 83 -9.56 6.23 1.09
CA VAL A 83 -9.35 4.79 1.23
C VAL A 83 -8.48 4.29 0.07
N PRO A 84 -7.37 3.56 0.31
CA PRO A 84 -6.48 3.09 -0.75
C PRO A 84 -7.14 2.12 -1.71
N TYR A 85 -6.71 2.09 -2.97
CA TYR A 85 -7.35 1.27 -3.99
C TYR A 85 -7.21 -0.23 -3.72
N SER A 86 -6.09 -0.64 -3.14
CA SER A 86 -5.82 -2.01 -2.70
C SER A 86 -6.90 -2.58 -1.78
N VAL A 87 -7.59 -1.75 -0.99
CA VAL A 87 -8.70 -2.20 -0.14
C VAL A 87 -9.84 -2.79 -0.96
N PHE A 88 -10.15 -2.24 -2.14
CA PHE A 88 -11.22 -2.75 -3.02
C PHE A 88 -10.85 -4.03 -3.75
N LEU A 89 -9.56 -4.38 -3.78
CA LEU A 89 -9.08 -5.64 -4.36
C LEU A 89 -9.16 -6.79 -3.35
N LEU A 90 -9.28 -6.49 -2.05
CA LEU A 90 -9.43 -7.47 -0.98
C LEU A 90 -10.91 -7.84 -0.82
N THR A 91 -11.44 -8.64 -1.76
CA THR A 91 -12.87 -8.96 -1.82
C THR A 91 -13.39 -9.75 -0.63
N ASP A 92 -12.53 -10.52 0.04
CA ASP A 92 -12.89 -11.33 1.20
C ASP A 92 -12.68 -10.59 2.53
N LEU A 93 -12.40 -9.28 2.51
CA LEU A 93 -12.07 -8.50 3.70
C LEU A 93 -13.28 -8.39 4.65
N THR A 94 -13.12 -8.92 5.86
CA THR A 94 -14.14 -8.94 6.91
C THR A 94 -13.95 -7.83 7.96
N SER A 95 -12.74 -7.27 8.04
CA SER A 95 -12.39 -6.23 9.00
C SER A 95 -11.44 -5.21 8.39
N LEU A 96 -11.80 -3.92 8.49
CA LEU A 96 -11.00 -2.79 8.03
C LEU A 96 -10.94 -1.74 9.12
N SER A 97 -9.74 -1.42 9.59
CA SER A 97 -9.48 -0.31 10.50
C SER A 97 -8.73 0.81 9.79
N LEU A 98 -9.28 2.01 9.90
CA LEU A 98 -8.77 3.26 9.34
C LEU A 98 -8.78 4.39 10.38
N VAL A 99 -8.67 4.03 11.66
CA VAL A 99 -8.68 4.96 12.80
C VAL A 99 -7.48 5.92 12.69
N GLU A 100 -7.61 7.14 13.23
CA GLU A 100 -6.52 8.13 13.22
C GLU A 100 -5.98 8.47 11.81
N ASN A 101 -6.86 8.49 10.81
CA ASN A 101 -6.58 9.03 9.48
C ASN A 101 -7.33 10.35 9.23
N HIS A 102 -7.10 10.96 8.06
CA HIS A 102 -7.74 12.19 7.62
C HIS A 102 -8.73 11.94 6.47
N ILE A 103 -9.43 10.81 6.50
CA ILE A 103 -10.30 10.40 5.40
C ILE A 103 -11.43 11.42 5.24
N THR A 104 -11.43 12.08 4.09
CA THR A 104 -12.44 13.09 3.74
C THR A 104 -13.50 12.53 2.79
N GLU A 105 -13.21 11.41 2.14
CA GLU A 105 -14.05 10.79 1.13
C GLU A 105 -14.05 9.27 1.27
N ILE A 106 -15.27 8.72 1.29
CA ILE A 106 -15.50 7.30 1.16
C ILE A 106 -15.87 7.02 -0.30
N PRO A 107 -15.00 6.37 -1.09
CA PRO A 107 -15.28 6.17 -2.50
C PRO A 107 -16.50 5.27 -2.70
N PRO A 108 -17.32 5.51 -3.75
CA PRO A 108 -18.57 4.78 -3.99
C PRO A 108 -18.40 3.26 -4.08
N LEU A 109 -17.21 2.77 -4.45
CA LEU A 109 -16.88 1.34 -4.49
C LEU A 109 -16.95 0.63 -3.14
N LEU A 110 -17.01 1.33 -2.01
CA LEU A 110 -17.33 0.67 -0.73
C LEU A 110 -18.74 0.06 -0.72
N ALA A 111 -19.66 0.56 -1.55
CA ALA A 111 -20.98 -0.06 -1.74
C ALA A 111 -20.93 -1.36 -2.54
N THR A 112 -19.81 -1.67 -3.23
CA THR A 112 -19.63 -2.91 -4.00
C THR A 112 -18.90 -4.00 -3.22
N LEU A 113 -18.47 -3.74 -1.98
CA LEU A 113 -18.00 -4.78 -1.05
C LEU A 113 -19.22 -5.57 -0.54
N THR A 114 -19.76 -6.43 -1.39
CA THR A 114 -20.78 -7.41 -0.99
C THR A 114 -20.05 -8.61 -0.40
N ASN A 115 -20.24 -8.84 0.91
CA ASN A 115 -20.01 -10.16 1.52
C ASN A 115 -20.87 -11.23 0.83
#